data_AF-A0A7L7VZI8-F1
#
_entry.id   AF-A0A7L7VZI8-F1
#
_cell.length_a   1.000
_cell.length_b   1.000
_cell.length_c   1.000
_cell.angle_alpha   90.00
_cell.angle_beta   90.00
_cell.angle_gamma   90.00
#
_symmetry.space_group_name_H-M   'P 1'
#
loop_
_entity.id
_entity.type
_entity.pdbx_description
1 polymer ?
#
loop_
_entity_poly.entity_id
_entity_poly.type
_entity_poly.pdbx_seq_one_letter_code
_entity_poly.pdbx_strand_id
1 'polypeptide(L)'
;MEKIRTDNHGDVWWDTTILGNSLAMASFGRPISRKTADRLVIELLGRARAYNADPSKPMFIDTLRVFGSYLDAEIDPVGDVDIELAYGRRISDMAVLRAYTRASGRSFNTYVDEVLWPSTELFLHLKKRSAFINITTEDITLLTANFRTIYRIDDDRQAVPPPRDRTLIGR
;
A
#
# COMPACT_ATOMS: atom_id res chain seq x y z
N MET A 1 -8.09 -25.75 -1.99
CA MET A 1 -9.37 -25.10 -1.68
C MET A 1 -10.12 -25.98 -0.70
N GLU A 2 -10.85 -25.37 0.23
CA GLU A 2 -11.72 -26.08 1.17
C GLU A 2 -13.18 -25.76 0.83
N LYS A 3 -14.03 -26.78 0.94
CA LYS A 3 -15.46 -26.62 0.68
C LYS A 3 -16.12 -26.01 1.91
N ILE A 4 -16.68 -24.82 1.76
CA ILE A 4 -17.29 -24.11 2.90
C ILE A 4 -18.77 -24.44 3.02
N ARG A 5 -19.55 -24.27 1.94
CA ARG A 5 -21.00 -24.50 1.93
C ARG A 5 -21.48 -24.94 0.55
N THR A 6 -22.57 -25.70 0.54
CA THR A 6 -23.42 -25.86 -0.65
C THR A 6 -24.63 -24.98 -0.43
N ASP A 7 -24.98 -24.12 -1.38
CA ASP A 7 -26.21 -23.33 -1.27
C ASP A 7 -27.47 -24.15 -1.60
N ASN A 8 -28.64 -23.52 -1.46
CA ASN A 8 -29.93 -24.16 -1.70
C ASN A 8 -30.17 -24.54 -3.16
N HIS A 9 -29.34 -24.07 -4.09
CA HIS A 9 -29.37 -24.44 -5.51
C HIS A 9 -28.39 -25.57 -5.86
N GLY A 10 -27.64 -26.07 -4.88
CA GLY A 10 -26.66 -27.14 -5.06
C GLY A 10 -25.28 -26.64 -5.47
N ASP A 11 -25.07 -25.32 -5.54
CA ASP A 11 -23.79 -24.75 -5.93
C ASP A 11 -22.81 -24.80 -4.75
N VAL A 12 -21.60 -25.28 -5.04
CA VAL A 12 -20.56 -25.49 -4.05
C VAL A 12 -19.64 -24.29 -4.00
N TRP A 13 -19.61 -23.63 -2.85
CA TRP A 13 -18.73 -22.51 -2.57
C TRP A 13 -17.39 -23.03 -2.03
N TRP A 14 -16.31 -22.64 -2.72
CA TRP A 14 -14.94 -22.99 -2.39
C TRP A 14 -14.23 -21.76 -1.82
N ASP A 15 -13.44 -21.98 -0.78
CA ASP A 15 -12.52 -20.96 -0.27
C ASP A 15 -11.08 -21.42 -0.41
N THR A 16 -10.19 -20.46 -0.51
CA THR A 16 -8.76 -20.73 -0.58
C THR A 16 -8.28 -21.09 0.82
N THR A 17 -7.54 -22.20 0.92
CA THR A 17 -7.02 -22.63 2.22
C THR A 17 -5.99 -21.62 2.72
N ILE A 18 -5.71 -21.58 4.02
CA ILE A 18 -4.64 -20.71 4.57
C ILE A 18 -3.32 -20.94 3.84
N LEU A 19 -3.01 -22.21 3.52
CA LEU A 19 -1.83 -22.58 2.72
C LEU A 19 -1.93 -22.14 1.25
N GLY A 20 -3.13 -22.16 0.66
CA GLY A 20 -3.35 -21.67 -0.69
C GLY A 20 -3.20 -20.16 -0.78
N ASN A 21 -3.67 -19.43 0.23
CA ASN A 21 -3.48 -17.99 0.36
C ASN A 21 -2.00 -17.66 0.61
N SER A 22 -1.31 -18.41 1.46
CA SER A 22 0.13 -18.20 1.68
C SER A 22 0.97 -18.49 0.44
N LEU A 23 0.61 -19.51 -0.35
CA LEU A 23 1.26 -19.82 -1.62
C LEU A 23 0.94 -18.78 -2.71
N ALA A 24 -0.30 -18.31 -2.80
CA ALA A 24 -0.67 -17.24 -3.74
C ALA A 24 0.04 -15.92 -3.44
N MET A 25 0.41 -15.69 -2.18
CA MET A 25 1.18 -14.54 -1.72
C MET A 25 2.70 -14.78 -1.74
N ALA A 26 3.17 -16.01 -1.97
CA ALA A 26 4.60 -16.31 -1.94
C ALA A 26 5.33 -15.70 -3.16
N SER A 27 6.31 -14.83 -2.89
CA SER A 27 7.21 -14.32 -3.92
C SER A 27 8.19 -15.42 -4.35
N PHE A 28 8.11 -15.88 -5.61
CA PHE A 28 9.06 -16.80 -6.23
C PHE A 28 10.36 -16.12 -6.71
N GLY A 29 10.56 -14.85 -6.36
CA GLY A 29 11.82 -14.14 -6.63
C GLY A 29 12.96 -14.68 -5.77
N ARG A 30 14.21 -14.50 -6.22
CA ARG A 30 15.37 -14.79 -5.36
C ARG A 30 15.29 -13.88 -4.12
N PRO A 31 15.34 -14.43 -2.90
CA PRO A 31 15.38 -13.64 -1.67
C PRO A 31 16.51 -12.60 -1.72
N ILE A 32 16.29 -11.45 -1.06
CA ILE A 32 17.25 -10.35 -0.97
C ILE A 32 17.96 -10.36 0.38
N SER A 33 19.20 -9.87 0.41
CA SER A 33 19.89 -9.69 1.70
C SER A 33 19.14 -8.70 2.58
N ARG A 34 19.21 -8.89 3.90
CA ARG A 34 18.65 -7.95 4.88
C ARG A 34 19.10 -6.51 4.63
N LYS A 35 20.39 -6.30 4.34
CA LYS A 35 20.94 -5.00 3.97
C LYS A 35 20.23 -4.35 2.76
N THR A 36 19.82 -5.16 1.79
CA THR A 36 19.06 -4.67 0.63
C THR A 36 17.63 -4.31 1.02
N ALA A 37 16.98 -5.12 1.87
CA ALA A 37 15.65 -4.85 2.39
C ALA A 37 15.62 -3.55 3.22
N ASP A 38 16.61 -3.37 4.12
CA ASP A 38 16.76 -2.15 4.93
C ASP A 38 16.88 -0.91 4.04
N ARG A 39 17.71 -0.99 2.98
CA ARG A 39 17.84 0.10 2.00
C ARG A 39 16.51 0.40 1.31
N LEU A 40 15.75 -0.62 0.91
CA LEU A 40 14.44 -0.43 0.27
C LEU A 40 13.46 0.28 1.22
N VAL A 41 13.45 -0.06 2.51
CA VAL A 41 12.63 0.61 3.52
C VAL A 41 13.05 2.06 3.69
N ILE A 42 14.35 2.35 3.82
CA ILE A 42 14.88 3.72 3.93
C ILE A 42 14.47 4.55 2.70
N GLU A 43 14.64 4.01 1.50
CA GLU A 43 14.26 4.72 0.27
C GLU A 43 12.74 4.92 0.16
N LEU A 44 11.93 3.94 0.59
CA LEU A 44 10.47 4.06 0.64
C LEU A 44 10.03 5.17 1.58
N LEU A 45 10.63 5.24 2.78
CA LEU A 45 10.40 6.34 3.72
C LEU A 45 10.77 7.69 3.11
N GLY A 46 11.92 7.79 2.44
CA GLY A 46 12.32 9.01 1.73
C GLY A 46 11.28 9.45 0.70
N ARG A 47 10.72 8.51 -0.08
CA ARG A 47 9.63 8.79 -1.03
C ARG A 47 8.34 9.22 -0.36
N ALA A 48 7.98 8.61 0.77
CA ALA A 48 6.79 8.96 1.52
C ALA A 48 6.85 10.39 2.09
N ARG A 49 8.00 10.75 2.67
CA ARG A 49 8.25 12.11 3.17
C ARG A 49 8.19 13.14 2.05
N ALA A 50 8.89 12.88 0.94
CA ALA A 50 8.88 13.76 -0.22
C ALA A 50 7.48 13.94 -0.80
N TYR A 51 6.67 12.87 -0.86
CA TYR A 51 5.30 12.94 -1.34
C TYR A 51 4.43 13.81 -0.43
N ASN A 52 4.53 13.65 0.89
CA ASN A 52 3.72 14.41 1.83
C ASN A 52 4.16 15.86 2.02
N ALA A 53 5.42 16.18 1.71
CA ALA A 53 5.93 17.55 1.70
C ALA A 53 5.46 18.35 0.47
N ASP A 54 4.97 17.68 -0.58
CA ASP A 54 4.51 18.33 -1.82
C ASP A 54 3.02 18.73 -1.73
N PRO A 55 2.69 20.04 -1.64
CA PRO A 55 1.31 20.51 -1.54
C PRO A 55 0.51 20.32 -2.83
N SER A 56 1.17 20.05 -3.96
CA SER A 56 0.49 19.77 -5.23
C SER A 56 -0.14 18.38 -5.27
N LYS A 57 0.25 17.48 -4.35
CA LYS A 57 -0.28 16.13 -4.30
C LYS A 57 -1.72 16.13 -3.80
N PRO A 58 -2.67 15.54 -4.55
CA PRO A 58 -4.06 15.48 -4.13
C PRO A 58 -4.33 14.47 -3.00
N MET A 59 -3.41 13.53 -2.79
CA MET A 59 -3.46 12.53 -1.73
C MET A 59 -2.45 12.84 -0.64
N PHE A 60 -2.57 12.17 0.50
CA PHE A 60 -1.55 12.15 1.53
C PHE A 60 -1.40 10.75 2.09
N ILE A 61 -0.18 10.38 2.45
CA ILE A 61 0.12 9.15 3.17
C ILE A 61 -0.11 9.45 4.65
N ASP A 62 -1.01 8.72 5.29
CA ASP A 62 -1.26 8.88 6.73
C ASP A 62 -0.24 8.09 7.54
N THR A 63 -0.17 6.79 7.27
CA THR A 63 0.62 5.84 8.04
C THR A 63 1.21 4.77 7.11
N LEU A 64 2.45 4.36 7.39
CA LEU A 64 3.03 3.14 6.82
C LEU A 64 3.44 2.21 7.96
N ARG A 65 3.00 0.96 7.88
CA ARG A 65 3.43 -0.10 8.81
C ARG A 65 4.10 -1.21 8.04
N VAL A 66 5.24 -1.68 8.55
CA VAL A 66 5.90 -2.87 8.02
C VAL A 66 5.48 -4.09 8.83
N PHE A 67 5.28 -5.21 8.16
CA PHE A 67 4.92 -6.49 8.76
C PHE A 67 5.60 -7.64 8.01
N GLY A 68 5.25 -8.88 8.36
CA GLY A 68 5.77 -10.07 7.71
C GLY A 68 7.21 -10.41 8.08
N SER A 69 7.86 -11.21 7.23
CA SER A 69 9.17 -11.82 7.51
C SER A 69 10.31 -10.82 7.74
N TYR A 70 10.19 -9.60 7.19
CA TYR A 70 11.18 -8.54 7.37
C TYR A 70 11.40 -8.15 8.84
N LEU A 71 10.37 -8.26 9.69
CA LEU A 71 10.45 -7.90 11.11
C LEU A 71 11.29 -8.85 11.96
N ASP A 72 11.45 -10.11 11.54
CA ASP A 72 12.27 -11.08 12.24
C ASP A 72 13.74 -10.84 11.89
N ALA A 73 14.56 -10.37 12.83
CA ALA A 73 15.96 -10.02 12.60
C ALA A 73 16.84 -11.22 12.22
N GLU A 74 16.43 -12.45 12.57
CA GLU A 74 17.19 -13.68 12.33
C GLU A 74 17.03 -14.19 10.89
N ILE A 75 16.09 -13.64 10.11
CA ILE A 75 15.87 -14.03 8.71
C ILE A 75 16.84 -13.28 7.78
N ASP A 76 17.81 -13.98 7.19
CA ASP A 76 18.61 -13.49 6.07
C ASP A 76 18.97 -14.68 5.16
N PRO A 77 18.54 -14.70 3.89
CA PRO A 77 17.89 -13.63 3.13
C PRO A 77 16.38 -13.48 3.39
N VAL A 78 15.87 -12.27 3.21
CA VAL A 78 14.44 -11.89 3.33
C VAL A 78 13.77 -12.04 1.96
N GLY A 79 12.53 -12.55 1.92
CA GLY A 79 11.77 -12.67 0.67
C GLY A 79 11.45 -11.31 0.05
N ASP A 80 10.67 -10.51 0.77
CA ASP A 80 10.21 -9.18 0.40
C ASP A 80 9.89 -8.34 1.66
N VAL A 81 9.47 -7.10 1.43
CA VAL A 81 9.04 -6.16 2.47
C VAL A 81 7.56 -5.89 2.28
N ASP A 82 6.75 -6.37 3.22
CA ASP A 82 5.32 -6.12 3.27
C ASP A 82 5.00 -4.82 4.01
N ILE A 83 4.25 -3.94 3.35
CA ILE A 83 3.90 -2.61 3.83
C ILE A 83 2.38 -2.42 3.80
N GLU A 84 1.80 -2.05 4.93
CA GLU A 84 0.47 -1.46 4.99
C GLU A 84 0.58 0.03 4.65
N LEU A 85 -0.31 0.50 3.78
CA LEU A 85 -0.49 1.90 3.43
C LEU A 85 -1.88 2.37 3.84
N ALA A 86 -1.94 3.22 4.86
CA ALA A 86 -3.10 4.05 5.14
C ALA A 86 -2.90 5.43 4.50
N TYR A 87 -3.86 5.89 3.72
CA TYR A 87 -3.77 7.16 2.99
C TYR A 87 -5.13 7.85 2.90
N GLY A 88 -5.15 9.12 2.53
CA GLY A 88 -6.39 9.87 2.37
C GLY A 88 -6.30 10.94 1.29
N ARG A 89 -7.42 11.63 1.08
CA ARG A 89 -7.53 12.73 0.11
C ARG A 89 -7.28 14.06 0.80
N ARG A 90 -6.43 14.89 0.19
CA ARG A 90 -6.34 16.33 0.49
C ARG A 90 -7.39 17.11 -0.30
N ILE A 91 -7.61 16.69 -1.55
CA ILE A 91 -8.50 17.35 -2.50
C ILE A 91 -9.69 16.43 -2.80
N SER A 92 -10.89 16.90 -2.48
CA SER A 92 -12.15 16.22 -2.77
C SER A 92 -12.83 16.73 -4.05
N ASP A 93 -12.50 17.95 -4.49
CA ASP A 93 -13.05 18.55 -5.71
C ASP A 93 -12.66 17.73 -6.95
N MET A 94 -13.67 17.20 -7.63
CA MET A 94 -13.49 16.33 -8.78
C MET A 94 -12.92 17.05 -10.01
N ALA A 95 -13.23 18.34 -10.20
CA ALA A 95 -12.70 19.11 -11.31
C ALA A 95 -11.18 19.32 -11.15
N VAL A 96 -10.74 19.60 -9.92
CA VAL A 96 -9.31 19.74 -9.60
C VAL A 96 -8.57 18.42 -9.77
N LEU A 97 -9.14 17.30 -9.30
CA LEU A 97 -8.53 15.98 -9.50
C LEU A 97 -8.40 15.61 -10.98
N ARG A 98 -9.41 15.92 -11.79
CA ARG A 98 -9.33 15.66 -13.23
C ARG A 98 -8.31 16.54 -13.92
N ALA A 99 -8.21 17.81 -13.52
CA ALA A 99 -7.16 18.69 -14.04
C ALA A 99 -5.76 18.15 -13.69
N TYR A 100 -5.55 17.70 -12.45
CA TYR A 100 -4.33 17.02 -12.01
C TYR A 100 -4.05 15.77 -12.85
N THR A 101 -5.04 14.88 -12.99
CA THR A 101 -4.89 13.63 -13.75
C THR A 101 -4.57 13.90 -15.21
N ARG A 102 -5.22 14.87 -15.85
CA ARG A 102 -4.94 15.25 -17.25
C ARG A 102 -3.54 15.85 -17.42
N ALA A 103 -3.05 16.59 -16.43
CA ALA A 103 -1.70 17.12 -16.43
C ALA A 103 -0.62 16.03 -16.30
N SER A 104 -0.98 14.79 -15.91
CA SER A 104 -0.03 13.67 -15.84
C SER A 104 0.48 13.19 -17.20
N GLY A 105 -0.13 13.63 -18.31
CA GLY A 105 0.22 13.21 -19.67
C GLY A 105 -0.23 11.79 -20.02
N ARG A 106 -1.03 11.13 -19.16
CA ARG A 106 -1.57 9.80 -19.41
C ARG A 106 -2.93 9.84 -20.11
N SER A 107 -3.19 8.81 -20.90
CA SER A 107 -4.51 8.49 -21.43
C SER A 107 -5.24 7.51 -20.51
N PHE A 108 -6.55 7.71 -20.34
CA PHE A 108 -7.42 6.88 -19.51
C PHE A 108 -8.56 6.33 -20.34
N ASN A 109 -8.90 5.05 -20.14
CA ASN A 109 -9.96 4.40 -20.90
C ASN A 109 -11.35 4.73 -20.34
N THR A 110 -11.43 5.04 -19.04
CA THR A 110 -12.69 5.34 -18.36
C THR A 110 -12.58 6.56 -17.44
N TYR A 111 -13.73 7.15 -17.13
CA TYR A 111 -13.84 8.21 -16.12
C TYR A 111 -13.40 7.74 -14.72
N VAL A 112 -13.66 6.48 -14.39
CA VAL A 112 -13.26 5.90 -13.10
C VAL A 112 -11.74 5.83 -12.99
N ASP A 113 -11.05 5.42 -14.06
CA ASP A 113 -9.58 5.40 -14.09
C ASP A 113 -9.00 6.82 -13.93
N GLU A 114 -9.64 7.83 -14.53
CA GLU A 114 -9.22 9.24 -14.41
C GLU A 114 -9.35 9.76 -12.97
N VAL A 115 -10.42 9.40 -12.27
CA VAL A 115 -10.67 9.83 -10.89
C VAL A 115 -9.81 9.06 -9.88
N LEU A 116 -9.55 7.77 -10.11
CA LEU A 116 -8.73 6.94 -9.23
C LEU A 116 -7.22 7.08 -9.50
N TRP A 117 -6.84 7.70 -10.62
CA TRP A 117 -5.44 7.91 -10.97
C TRP A 117 -4.57 8.46 -9.84
N PRO A 118 -5.00 9.46 -9.05
CA PRO A 118 -4.13 9.98 -7.99
C PRO A 118 -3.81 8.97 -6.88
N SER A 119 -4.75 8.08 -6.53
CA SER A 119 -4.49 6.95 -5.63
C SER A 119 -3.48 5.99 -6.25
N THR A 120 -3.69 5.64 -7.52
CA THR A 120 -2.80 4.75 -8.28
C THR A 120 -1.39 5.36 -8.39
N GLU A 121 -1.29 6.66 -8.64
CA GLU A 121 -0.02 7.37 -8.72
C GLU A 121 0.74 7.32 -7.39
N LEU A 122 0.05 7.55 -6.26
CA LEU A 122 0.65 7.41 -4.93
C LEU A 122 1.24 6.00 -4.74
N PHE A 123 0.48 4.97 -5.08
CA PHE A 123 0.94 3.59 -4.96
C PHE A 123 2.17 3.32 -5.85
N LEU A 124 2.14 3.77 -7.10
CA LEU A 124 3.24 3.62 -8.05
C LEU A 124 4.49 4.39 -7.59
N HIS A 125 4.31 5.59 -7.04
CA HIS A 125 5.38 6.41 -6.47
C HIS A 125 6.07 5.69 -5.32
N LEU A 126 5.29 5.13 -4.39
CA LEU A 126 5.83 4.38 -3.26
C LEU A 126 6.51 3.08 -3.70
N LYS A 127 5.88 2.30 -4.57
CA LYS A 127 6.43 1.02 -5.03
C LYS A 127 7.70 1.19 -5.86
N LYS A 128 7.83 2.28 -6.64
CA LYS A 128 8.97 2.57 -7.55
C LYS A 128 9.37 1.35 -8.39
N ARG A 129 8.38 0.56 -8.85
CA ARG A 129 8.57 -0.69 -9.59
C ARG A 129 9.43 -1.75 -8.87
N SER A 130 9.63 -1.65 -7.56
CA SER A 130 10.31 -2.67 -6.79
C SER A 130 9.47 -3.95 -6.75
N ALA A 131 10.09 -5.07 -7.14
CA ALA A 131 9.49 -6.39 -7.02
C ALA A 131 9.48 -6.90 -5.57
N PHE A 132 10.30 -6.32 -4.69
CA PHE A 132 10.48 -6.74 -3.29
C PHE A 132 9.75 -5.84 -2.29
N ILE A 133 8.96 -4.88 -2.77
CA ILE A 133 8.07 -4.09 -1.93
C ILE A 133 6.64 -4.49 -2.28
N ASN A 134 5.97 -5.12 -1.33
CA ASN A 134 4.56 -5.41 -1.38
C ASN A 134 3.82 -4.36 -0.56
N ILE A 135 2.77 -3.77 -1.14
CA ILE A 135 1.99 -2.73 -0.48
C ILE A 135 0.54 -3.19 -0.48
N THR A 136 -0.06 -3.24 0.70
CA THR A 136 -1.49 -3.50 0.90
C THR A 136 -2.18 -2.27 1.47
N THR A 137 -3.46 -2.12 1.16
CA THR A 137 -4.36 -1.13 1.76
C THR A 137 -5.40 -1.82 2.64
N GLU A 138 -5.16 -3.05 3.07
CA GLU A 138 -5.98 -3.74 4.06
C GLU A 138 -5.51 -3.36 5.46
N ASP A 139 -6.43 -3.30 6.43
CA ASP A 139 -6.06 -3.14 7.84
C ASP A 139 -5.39 -4.41 8.36
N ILE A 140 -4.06 -4.38 8.43
CA ILE A 140 -3.27 -5.54 8.85
C ILE A 140 -3.43 -5.84 10.35
N THR A 141 -4.00 -4.93 11.14
CA THR A 141 -4.24 -5.18 12.57
C THR A 141 -5.31 -6.25 12.78
N LEU A 142 -6.16 -6.49 11.76
CA LEU A 142 -7.10 -7.61 11.73
C LEU A 142 -6.42 -8.95 11.45
N LEU A 143 -5.22 -8.94 10.87
CA LEU A 143 -4.48 -10.14 10.44
C LEU A 143 -3.34 -10.51 11.39
N THR A 144 -2.67 -9.52 11.97
CA THR A 144 -1.50 -9.74 12.84
C THR A 144 -1.28 -8.60 13.83
N ALA A 145 -0.80 -8.96 15.02
CA ALA A 145 -0.28 -7.99 16.00
C ALA A 145 1.21 -7.66 15.78
N ASN A 146 1.90 -8.44 14.94
CA ASN A 146 3.32 -8.25 14.67
C ASN A 146 3.53 -7.29 13.49
N PHE A 147 3.47 -6.00 13.79
CA PHE A 147 3.76 -4.93 12.85
C PHE A 147 4.54 -3.80 13.53
N ARG A 148 5.24 -3.00 12.73
CA ARG A 148 5.91 -1.79 13.19
C ARG A 148 5.52 -0.60 12.35
N THR A 149 5.03 0.46 12.98
CA THR A 149 4.82 1.74 12.29
C THR A 149 6.18 2.36 11.95
N ILE A 150 6.43 2.59 10.66
CA ILE A 150 7.68 3.16 10.14
C ILE A 150 7.51 4.62 9.66
N TYR A 151 6.27 5.03 9.39
CA TYR A 151 5.93 6.40 9.05
C TYR A 151 4.55 6.76 9.60
N ARG A 152 4.42 7.98 10.11
CA ARG A 152 3.13 8.60 10.44
C ARG A 152 3.21 10.08 10.13
N ILE A 153 2.21 10.61 9.44
CA ILE A 153 2.21 12.01 8.98
C ILE A 153 2.26 13.00 10.14
N ASP A 154 1.63 12.69 11.28
CA ASP A 154 1.62 13.56 12.46
C ASP A 154 3.02 13.74 13.08
N ASP A 155 3.94 12.80 12.82
CA ASP A 155 5.32 12.85 13.29
C ASP A 155 6.26 13.52 12.27
N ASP A 156 5.78 13.83 11.07
CA ASP A 156 6.55 14.48 10.00
C ASP A 156 6.31 15.99 9.96
N ARG A 157 7.28 16.76 10.46
CA ARG A 157 7.23 18.24 10.49
C ARG A 157 7.35 18.89 9.11
N GLN A 158 7.82 18.17 8.10
CA GLN A 158 7.94 18.68 6.73
C GLN A 158 6.69 18.35 5.91
N ALA A 159 5.82 17.48 6.40
CA ALA A 159 4.58 17.16 5.72
C ALA A 159 3.63 18.35 5.70
N VAL A 160 2.97 18.55 4.56
CA VAL A 160 1.80 19.42 4.49
C VAL A 160 0.72 18.81 5.39
N PRO A 161 0.12 19.58 6.33
CA PRO A 161 -0.88 19.04 7.24
C PRO A 161 -2.05 18.40 6.48
N PRO A 162 -2.51 17.19 6.87
CA PRO A 162 -3.69 16.59 6.27
C PRO A 162 -4.96 17.35 6.67
N PRO A 163 -6.08 17.19 5.96
CA PRO A 163 -7.38 17.72 6.38
C PRO A 163 -7.74 17.25 7.80
N ARG A 164 -8.40 18.13 8.57
CA ARG A 164 -8.80 17.84 9.95
C ARG A 164 -9.77 16.65 10.03
N ASP A 165 -10.72 16.60 9.11
CA ASP A 165 -11.66 15.49 8.94
C ASP A 165 -11.16 14.56 7.84
N ARG A 166 -10.12 13.78 8.16
CA ARG A 166 -9.50 12.85 7.20
C ARG A 166 -10.22 11.50 7.20
N THR A 167 -10.95 11.21 6.12
CA THR A 167 -11.32 9.85 5.78
C THR A 167 -10.11 9.11 5.22
N LEU A 168 -9.80 7.97 5.81
CA LEU A 168 -8.67 7.14 5.42
C LEU A 168 -9.13 5.92 4.62
N ILE A 169 -8.29 5.51 3.69
CA ILE A 169 -8.36 4.25 2.96
C ILE A 169 -7.24 3.37 3.50
N GLY A 170 -7.58 2.14 3.86
CA GLY A 170 -6.67 1.14 4.44
C GLY A 170 -6.44 1.28 5.93
N ARG A 171 -7.55 1.36 6.66
CA ARG A 171 -7.63 1.34 8.11
C ARG A 171 -8.90 0.62 8.53
#